data_AF-A0A925ZAL0-F1
#
_entry.id   AF-A0A925ZAL0-F1
#
_cell.length_a   1.000
_cell.length_b   1.000
_cell.length_c   1.000
_cell.angle_alpha   90.00
_cell.angle_beta   90.00
_cell.angle_gamma   90.00
#
_symmetry.space_group_name_H-M   'P 1'
#
loop_
_entity.id
_entity.type
_entity.pdbx_description
1 polymer ?
#
loop_
_entity_poly.entity_id
_entity_poly.type
_entity_poly.pdbx_seq_one_letter_code
_entity_poly.pdbx_strand_id
1 'polypeptide(L)'
;TGMEFASEMVVKGQLAGLRLTEVPTTLSPDGRSRPPHLRSWRDGWRHLKFLLTFAPKALFFYPGVVLALAGMLGLITLLPGSVSLGSVRLGVTTLLFSAASVIIGAQLMSFAVVARLFGVRERLWPTSPRTELARRWFSIDRGCVAGGVMLVSGIMLAFAAVLGWAGSGYGDMDTDVLMRVAIPSVLLCALGVQALVTGFFTALLTE
;
A
#
# COMPACT_ATOMS: atom_id res chain seq x y z
N THR A 1 -21.02 13.76 -15.41
CA THR A 1 -21.18 14.16 -16.84
C THR A 1 -21.47 12.91 -17.68
N GLY A 2 -21.88 13.02 -18.95
CA GLY A 2 -22.26 11.85 -19.76
C GLY A 2 -21.15 10.79 -19.94
N MET A 3 -19.86 11.17 -19.90
CA MET A 3 -18.73 10.24 -20.01
C MET A 3 -18.57 9.33 -18.78
N GLU A 4 -18.81 9.86 -17.59
CA GLU A 4 -18.74 9.08 -16.34
C GLU A 4 -19.90 8.08 -16.28
N PHE A 5 -21.07 8.49 -16.78
CA PHE A 5 -22.26 7.65 -16.83
C PHE A 5 -22.06 6.36 -17.64
N ALA A 6 -21.37 6.45 -18.79
CA ALA A 6 -21.08 5.27 -19.61
C ALA A 6 -20.26 4.22 -18.84
N SER A 7 -19.18 4.64 -18.17
CA SER A 7 -18.37 3.71 -17.36
C SER A 7 -19.09 3.27 -16.08
N GLU A 8 -19.91 4.13 -15.49
CA GLU A 8 -20.76 3.77 -14.36
C GLU A 8 -21.75 2.65 -14.73
N MET A 9 -22.37 2.71 -15.91
CA MET A 9 -23.25 1.63 -16.40
C MET A 9 -22.52 0.30 -16.53
N VAL A 10 -21.31 0.30 -17.10
CA VAL A 10 -20.50 -0.92 -17.26
C VAL A 10 -20.10 -1.48 -15.88
N VAL A 11 -19.62 -0.62 -14.98
CA VAL A 11 -19.24 -1.02 -13.60
C VAL A 11 -20.44 -1.59 -12.85
N LYS A 12 -21.59 -0.90 -12.86
CA LYS A 12 -22.82 -1.37 -12.20
C LYS A 12 -23.33 -2.67 -12.82
N GLY A 13 -23.32 -2.78 -14.15
CA GLY A 13 -23.75 -4.00 -14.84
C GLY A 13 -22.90 -5.21 -14.44
N GLN A 14 -21.59 -5.03 -14.38
CA GLN A 14 -20.68 -6.09 -13.92
C GLN A 14 -20.89 -6.43 -12.44
N LEU A 15 -21.06 -5.43 -11.57
CA LEU A 15 -21.34 -5.65 -10.14
C LEU A 15 -22.68 -6.35 -9.89
N ALA A 16 -23.67 -6.11 -10.75
CA ALA A 16 -24.98 -6.77 -10.74
C ALA A 16 -24.96 -8.16 -11.41
N GLY A 17 -23.83 -8.62 -11.93
CA GLY A 17 -23.71 -9.93 -12.60
C GLY A 17 -24.45 -10.00 -13.95
N LEU A 18 -24.67 -8.85 -14.61
CA LEU A 18 -25.28 -8.83 -15.93
C LEU A 18 -24.33 -9.42 -16.99
N ARG A 19 -24.91 -10.01 -18.03
CA ARG A 19 -24.14 -10.46 -19.20
C ARG A 19 -23.74 -9.25 -20.03
N LEU A 20 -22.44 -9.03 -20.15
CA LEU A 20 -21.85 -8.01 -21.01
C LEU A 20 -21.36 -8.68 -22.30
N THR A 21 -21.68 -8.09 -23.45
CA THR A 21 -21.14 -8.51 -24.75
C THR A 21 -20.59 -7.28 -25.45
N GLU A 22 -19.43 -7.42 -26.08
CA GLU A 22 -18.88 -6.38 -26.94
C GLU A 22 -19.37 -6.60 -28.37
N VAL A 23 -19.85 -5.54 -29.01
CA VAL A 23 -20.28 -5.58 -30.41
C VAL A 23 -19.30 -4.71 -31.21
N PRO A 24 -18.53 -5.28 -32.15
CA PRO A 24 -17.62 -4.51 -32.98
C PRO A 24 -18.37 -3.38 -33.68
N THR A 25 -17.87 -2.15 -33.54
CA THR A 25 -18.42 -0.95 -34.19
C THR A 25 -17.32 -0.26 -34.96
N THR A 26 -17.59 0.10 -36.22
CA THR A 26 -16.69 0.93 -37.02
C THR A 26 -16.84 2.39 -36.58
N LEU A 27 -15.77 3.00 -36.06
CA LEU A 27 -15.77 4.41 -35.70
C LEU A 27 -15.72 5.27 -36.97
N SER A 28 -16.72 6.13 -37.18
CA SER A 28 -16.72 7.10 -38.28
C SER A 28 -16.23 8.47 -37.82
N PRO A 29 -15.62 9.29 -38.70
CA PRO A 29 -15.25 10.67 -38.36
C PRO A 29 -16.45 11.46 -37.83
N ASP A 30 -16.23 12.21 -36.75
CA ASP A 30 -17.25 13.09 -36.18
C ASP A 30 -17.58 14.18 -37.20
N GLY A 31 -18.82 14.20 -37.73
CA GLY A 31 -19.26 15.16 -38.75
C GLY A 31 -19.47 16.60 -38.25
N ARG A 32 -18.94 16.93 -37.07
CA ARG A 32 -19.07 18.25 -36.45
C ARG A 32 -18.07 19.21 -37.06
N SER A 33 -18.54 20.42 -37.35
CA SER A 33 -17.71 21.54 -37.85
C SER A 33 -16.96 22.30 -36.75
N ARG A 34 -17.22 21.98 -35.47
CA ARG A 34 -16.63 22.67 -34.31
C ARG A 34 -15.58 21.81 -33.59
N PRO A 35 -14.61 22.42 -32.89
CA PRO A 35 -13.63 21.69 -32.10
C PRO A 35 -14.29 20.80 -31.04
N PRO A 36 -13.61 19.71 -30.62
CA PRO A 36 -14.09 18.85 -29.54
C PRO A 36 -14.38 19.66 -28.27
N HIS A 37 -15.53 19.40 -27.65
CA HIS A 37 -15.91 20.03 -26.38
C HIS A 37 -15.19 19.40 -25.18
N LEU A 38 -14.49 18.28 -25.39
CA LEU A 38 -13.74 17.55 -24.36
C LEU A 38 -12.31 18.08 -24.26
N ARG A 39 -11.84 18.23 -23.02
CA ARG A 39 -10.46 18.61 -22.70
C ARG A 39 -9.70 17.34 -22.31
N SER A 40 -8.90 16.81 -23.24
CA SER A 40 -8.28 15.48 -23.16
C SER A 40 -7.66 15.17 -21.79
N TRP A 41 -6.84 16.07 -21.25
CA TRP A 41 -6.18 15.87 -19.95
C TRP A 41 -7.12 16.00 -18.76
N ARG A 42 -7.91 17.08 -18.68
CA ARG A 42 -8.78 17.33 -17.52
C ARG A 42 -9.88 16.27 -17.43
N ASP A 43 -10.48 15.93 -18.56
CA ASP A 43 -11.57 14.96 -18.61
C ASP A 43 -11.04 13.53 -18.51
N GLY A 44 -9.90 13.22 -19.12
CA GLY A 44 -9.20 11.94 -18.94
C GLY A 44 -8.80 11.69 -17.49
N TRP A 45 -8.21 12.69 -16.80
CA TRP A 45 -7.87 12.57 -15.38
C TRP A 45 -9.10 12.37 -14.50
N ARG A 46 -10.20 13.09 -14.78
CA ARG A 46 -11.46 12.92 -14.07
C ARG A 46 -12.00 11.49 -14.22
N HIS A 47 -11.94 10.96 -15.43
CA HIS A 47 -12.37 9.60 -15.73
C HIS A 47 -11.47 8.55 -15.07
N LEU A 48 -10.16 8.73 -15.14
CA LEU A 48 -9.20 7.84 -14.50
C LEU A 48 -9.41 7.81 -12.98
N LYS A 49 -9.61 8.96 -12.34
CA LYS A 49 -9.95 9.03 -10.91
C LYS A 49 -11.21 8.23 -10.59
N PHE A 50 -12.27 8.35 -11.40
CA PHE A 50 -13.48 7.56 -11.23
C PHE A 50 -13.15 6.06 -11.28
N LEU A 51 -12.49 5.59 -12.34
CA LEU A 51 -12.12 4.18 -12.49
C LEU A 51 -11.26 3.66 -11.34
N LEU A 52 -10.23 4.42 -10.94
CA LEU A 52 -9.33 4.06 -9.85
C LEU A 52 -10.04 4.02 -8.48
N THR A 53 -11.00 4.91 -8.25
CA THR A 53 -11.83 4.92 -7.03
C THR A 53 -12.65 3.63 -6.92
N PHE A 54 -13.16 3.12 -8.05
CA PHE A 54 -13.88 1.85 -8.11
C PHE A 54 -12.97 0.61 -8.23
N ALA A 55 -11.64 0.79 -8.32
CA ALA A 55 -10.64 -0.27 -8.46
C ALA A 55 -9.57 -0.26 -7.34
N PRO A 56 -9.95 -0.36 -6.06
CA PRO A 56 -9.01 -0.26 -4.93
C PRO A 56 -7.88 -1.31 -4.95
N LYS A 57 -8.11 -2.48 -5.59
CA LYS A 57 -7.07 -3.51 -5.76
C LYS A 57 -5.94 -3.05 -6.67
N ALA A 58 -6.29 -2.45 -7.80
CA ALA A 58 -5.32 -1.96 -8.79
C ALA A 58 -4.60 -0.72 -8.27
N LEU A 59 -5.34 0.16 -7.58
CA LEU A 59 -4.79 1.41 -7.05
C LEU A 59 -3.86 1.20 -5.85
N PHE A 60 -4.23 0.33 -4.91
CA PHE A 60 -3.54 0.23 -3.63
C PHE A 60 -2.92 -1.16 -3.39
N PHE A 61 -3.66 -2.24 -3.60
CA PHE A 61 -3.21 -3.58 -3.19
C PHE A 61 -2.00 -4.09 -3.99
N TYR A 62 -2.08 -4.14 -5.32
CA TYR A 62 -0.97 -4.67 -6.13
C TYR A 62 0.30 -3.82 -6.04
N PRO A 63 0.23 -2.47 -6.16
CA PRO A 63 1.42 -1.63 -5.94
C PRO A 63 2.00 -1.82 -4.54
N GLY A 64 1.12 -1.93 -3.53
CA GLY A 64 1.52 -2.17 -2.15
C GLY A 64 2.29 -3.47 -1.96
N VAL A 65 1.78 -4.58 -2.51
CA VAL A 65 2.44 -5.90 -2.46
C VAL A 65 3.79 -5.88 -3.17
N VAL A 66 3.87 -5.27 -4.36
CA VAL A 66 5.14 -5.17 -5.11
C VAL A 66 6.19 -4.39 -4.31
N LEU A 67 5.83 -3.23 -3.76
CA LEU A 67 6.73 -2.41 -2.95
C LEU A 67 7.15 -3.12 -1.66
N ALA A 68 6.23 -3.79 -0.98
CA ALA A 68 6.52 -4.52 0.24
C ALA A 68 7.47 -5.70 -0.02
N LEU A 69 7.24 -6.49 -1.06
CA LEU A 69 8.10 -7.64 -1.40
C LEU A 69 9.48 -7.17 -1.87
N ALA A 70 9.55 -6.15 -2.73
CA ALA A 70 10.82 -5.60 -3.18
C ALA A 70 11.64 -5.00 -2.01
N GLY A 71 10.98 -4.25 -1.13
CA GLY A 71 11.61 -3.71 0.08
C GLY A 71 12.05 -4.81 1.05
N MET A 72 11.26 -5.86 1.22
CA MET A 72 11.61 -6.99 2.09
C MET A 72 12.81 -7.76 1.56
N LEU A 73 12.87 -7.97 0.24
CA LEU A 73 14.05 -8.56 -0.41
C LEU A 73 15.29 -7.70 -0.21
N GLY A 74 15.17 -6.37 -0.35
CA GLY A 74 16.25 -5.43 -0.07
C GLY A 74 16.73 -5.50 1.38
N LEU A 75 15.82 -5.53 2.35
CA LEU A 75 16.15 -5.70 3.77
C LEU A 75 16.90 -7.00 4.04
N ILE A 76 16.39 -8.14 3.57
CA ILE A 76 16.99 -9.47 3.81
C ILE A 76 18.39 -9.55 3.21
N THR A 77 18.59 -8.99 2.02
CA THR A 77 19.88 -9.04 1.31
C THR A 77 20.90 -8.04 1.85
N LEU A 78 20.45 -6.86 2.29
CA LEU A 78 21.34 -5.77 2.71
C LEU A 78 21.56 -5.69 4.21
N LEU A 79 20.77 -6.35 5.06
CA LEU A 79 20.98 -6.37 6.51
C LEU A 79 22.33 -6.99 6.91
N PRO A 80 22.73 -8.17 6.39
CA PRO A 80 23.99 -8.81 6.77
C PRO A 80 25.23 -8.03 6.34
N GLY A 81 25.14 -7.25 5.27
CA GLY A 81 26.27 -6.48 4.74
C GLY A 81 25.92 -5.73 3.45
N SER A 82 26.80 -4.81 3.04
CA SER A 82 26.68 -4.15 1.74
C SER A 82 26.97 -5.13 0.60
N VAL A 83 26.15 -5.11 -0.45
CA VAL A 83 26.32 -5.97 -1.64
C VAL A 83 26.87 -5.13 -2.80
N SER A 84 27.89 -5.62 -3.50
CA SER A 84 28.39 -5.01 -4.72
C SER A 84 27.76 -5.66 -5.96
N LEU A 85 27.20 -4.83 -6.83
CA LEU A 85 26.70 -5.21 -8.16
C LEU A 85 27.56 -4.50 -9.21
N GLY A 86 28.60 -5.21 -9.67
CA GLY A 86 29.61 -4.64 -10.56
C GLY A 86 30.30 -3.44 -9.92
N SER A 87 30.13 -2.25 -10.50
CA SER A 87 30.67 -0.99 -10.00
C SER A 87 29.82 -0.28 -8.93
N VAL A 88 28.58 -0.74 -8.70
CA VAL A 88 27.65 -0.11 -7.75
C VAL A 88 27.66 -0.85 -6.43
N ARG A 89 27.89 -0.13 -5.32
CA ARG A 89 27.80 -0.68 -3.96
C ARG A 89 26.47 -0.31 -3.33
N LEU A 90 25.63 -1.31 -3.08
CA LEU A 90 24.39 -1.17 -2.32
C LEU A 90 24.71 -1.30 -0.84
N GLY A 91 24.51 -0.21 -0.10
CA GLY A 91 24.81 -0.13 1.33
C GLY A 91 23.60 0.30 2.15
N VAL A 92 23.87 0.97 3.26
CA VAL A 92 22.84 1.42 4.21
C VAL A 92 21.82 2.37 3.60
N THR A 93 22.22 3.22 2.66
CA THR A 93 21.27 4.10 1.95
C THR A 93 20.22 3.29 1.19
N THR A 94 20.62 2.22 0.52
CA THR A 94 19.70 1.29 -0.17
C THR A 94 18.85 0.51 0.83
N LEU A 95 19.42 0.14 1.99
CA LEU A 95 18.68 -0.48 3.09
C LEU A 95 17.57 0.44 3.63
N LEU A 96 17.85 1.74 3.77
CA LEU A 96 16.87 2.75 4.19
C LEU A 96 15.72 2.86 3.18
N PHE A 97 16.03 2.95 1.88
CA PHE A 97 14.99 2.95 0.84
C PHE A 97 14.18 1.65 0.81
N SER A 98 14.82 0.52 1.11
CA SER A 98 14.14 -0.77 1.22
C SER A 98 13.14 -0.78 2.37
N ALA A 99 13.52 -0.27 3.54
CA ALA A 99 12.61 -0.10 4.68
C ALA A 99 11.45 0.85 4.35
N ALA A 100 11.72 1.99 3.73
CA ALA A 100 10.68 2.93 3.29
C ALA A 100 9.70 2.27 2.30
N SER A 101 10.19 1.46 1.36
CA SER A 101 9.36 0.70 0.43
C SER A 101 8.45 -0.29 1.15
N VAL A 102 8.92 -0.95 2.22
CA VAL A 102 8.07 -1.81 3.05
C VAL A 102 6.98 -1.02 3.76
N ILE A 103 7.33 0.13 4.37
CA ILE A 103 6.35 1.00 5.05
C ILE A 103 5.26 1.45 4.08
N ILE A 104 5.66 2.01 2.92
CA ILE A 104 4.72 2.47 1.89
C ILE A 104 3.88 1.31 1.37
N GLY A 105 4.51 0.16 1.11
CA GLY A 105 3.81 -1.04 0.65
C GLY A 105 2.74 -1.50 1.63
N ALA A 106 3.09 -1.59 2.92
CA ALA A 106 2.15 -1.93 3.98
C ALA A 106 1.02 -0.90 4.10
N GLN A 107 1.32 0.40 3.98
CA GLN A 107 0.34 1.47 4.07
C GLN A 107 -0.69 1.37 2.93
N LEU A 108 -0.23 1.15 1.70
CA LEU A 108 -1.11 0.92 0.55
C LEU A 108 -1.98 -0.33 0.74
N MET A 109 -1.40 -1.43 1.22
CA MET A 109 -2.17 -2.64 1.51
C MET A 109 -3.24 -2.40 2.59
N SER A 110 -2.92 -1.63 3.63
CA SER A 110 -3.85 -1.25 4.69
C SER A 110 -5.02 -0.42 4.14
N PHE A 111 -4.72 0.58 3.30
CA PHE A 111 -5.77 1.36 2.61
C PHE A 111 -6.61 0.51 1.67
N ALA A 112 -6.04 -0.49 0.99
CA ALA A 112 -6.80 -1.38 0.13
C ALA A 112 -7.86 -2.17 0.93
N VAL A 113 -7.49 -2.67 2.10
CA VAL A 113 -8.40 -3.40 3.01
C VAL A 113 -9.49 -2.47 3.52
N VAL A 114 -9.09 -1.31 4.05
CA VAL A 114 -10.00 -0.30 4.59
C VAL A 114 -11.00 0.17 3.52
N ALA A 115 -10.52 0.53 2.32
CA ALA A 115 -11.36 0.96 1.21
C ALA A 115 -12.35 -0.15 0.84
N ARG A 116 -11.89 -1.41 0.80
CA ARG A 116 -12.76 -2.56 0.49
C ARG A 116 -13.85 -2.76 1.54
N LEU A 117 -13.53 -2.63 2.82
CA LEU A 117 -14.51 -2.75 3.91
C LEU A 117 -15.53 -1.61 3.87
N PHE A 118 -15.06 -0.38 3.67
CA PHE A 118 -15.91 0.80 3.50
C PHE A 118 -16.91 0.63 2.35
N GLY A 119 -16.45 0.23 1.16
CA GLY A 119 -17.35 0.06 0.03
C GLY A 119 -18.34 -1.10 0.17
N VAL A 120 -18.04 -2.09 1.02
CA VAL A 120 -19.03 -3.13 1.39
C VAL A 120 -20.04 -2.61 2.41
N ARG A 121 -19.61 -1.79 3.39
CA ARG A 121 -20.49 -1.13 4.37
C ARG A 121 -21.50 -0.21 3.68
N GLU A 122 -21.03 0.60 2.74
CA GLU A 122 -21.86 1.52 1.93
C GLU A 122 -22.64 0.83 0.79
N ARG A 123 -22.63 -0.52 0.73
CA ARG A 123 -23.32 -1.32 -0.30
C ARG A 123 -22.90 -0.98 -1.75
N LEU A 124 -21.72 -0.40 -1.93
CA LEU A 124 -21.13 -0.13 -3.25
C LEU A 124 -20.66 -1.42 -3.93
N TRP A 125 -20.25 -2.42 -3.15
CA TRP A 125 -19.80 -3.71 -3.66
C TRP A 125 -20.42 -4.88 -2.90
N PRO A 126 -20.68 -6.00 -3.59
CA PRO A 126 -21.12 -7.22 -2.91
C PRO A 126 -20.01 -7.77 -2.00
N THR A 127 -20.44 -8.42 -0.92
CA THR A 127 -19.57 -9.24 -0.09
C THR A 127 -18.96 -10.35 -0.95
N SER A 128 -17.66 -10.56 -0.80
CA SER A 128 -16.93 -11.63 -1.50
C SER A 128 -16.13 -12.43 -0.50
N PRO A 129 -15.77 -13.70 -0.80
CA PRO A 129 -14.97 -14.54 0.11
C PRO A 129 -13.66 -13.87 0.54
N ARG A 130 -13.06 -13.05 -0.34
CA ARG A 130 -11.84 -12.28 -0.04
C ARG A 130 -12.10 -11.13 0.95
N THR A 131 -13.29 -10.54 0.91
CA THR A 131 -13.69 -9.49 1.86
C THR A 131 -13.88 -10.11 3.25
N GLU A 132 -14.48 -11.29 3.31
CA GLU A 132 -14.64 -12.04 4.56
C GLU A 132 -13.28 -12.48 5.13
N LEU A 133 -12.38 -12.95 4.27
CA LEU A 133 -11.00 -13.24 4.68
C LEU A 133 -10.29 -12.00 5.22
N ALA A 134 -10.48 -10.83 4.58
CA ALA A 134 -9.91 -9.57 5.06
C ALA A 134 -10.49 -9.18 6.42
N ARG A 135 -11.80 -9.32 6.67
CA ARG A 135 -12.40 -9.08 8.00
C ARG A 135 -11.81 -9.98 9.07
N ARG A 136 -11.57 -11.26 8.73
CA ARG A 136 -10.98 -12.22 9.68
C ARG A 136 -9.53 -11.93 9.99
N TRP A 137 -8.72 -11.55 9.01
CA TRP A 137 -7.30 -11.27 9.23
C TRP A 137 -7.06 -9.90 9.86
N PHE A 138 -7.83 -8.88 9.46
CA PHE A 138 -7.73 -7.51 9.97
C PHE A 138 -8.81 -7.26 11.03
N SER A 139 -8.67 -7.94 12.16
CA SER A 139 -9.45 -7.70 13.38
C SER A 139 -8.66 -6.82 14.36
N ILE A 140 -9.34 -6.06 15.24
CA ILE A 140 -8.67 -5.28 16.30
C ILE A 140 -7.69 -6.16 17.08
N ASP A 141 -8.12 -7.32 17.56
CA ASP A 141 -7.29 -8.16 18.44
C ASP A 141 -5.96 -8.54 17.78
N ARG A 142 -6.02 -9.02 16.53
CA ARG A 142 -4.82 -9.34 15.74
C ARG A 142 -3.97 -8.11 15.44
N GLY A 143 -4.59 -6.98 15.11
CA GLY A 143 -3.89 -5.70 14.88
C GLY A 143 -3.15 -5.22 16.13
N CYS A 144 -3.78 -5.36 17.30
CA CYS A 144 -3.21 -5.02 18.60
C CYS A 144 -2.07 -5.94 18.99
N VAL A 145 -2.24 -7.26 18.83
CA VAL A 145 -1.19 -8.23 19.14
C VAL A 145 -0.01 -8.07 18.18
N ALA A 146 -0.24 -8.09 16.87
CA ALA A 146 0.83 -7.96 15.89
C ALA A 146 1.53 -6.60 16.00
N GLY A 147 0.75 -5.51 16.10
CA GLY A 147 1.29 -4.17 16.22
C GLY A 147 2.04 -3.96 17.53
N GLY A 148 1.54 -4.49 18.65
CA GLY A 148 2.20 -4.45 19.94
C GLY A 148 3.54 -5.21 19.93
N VAL A 149 3.58 -6.42 19.38
CA VAL A 149 4.83 -7.20 19.26
C VAL A 149 5.86 -6.46 18.40
N MET A 150 5.44 -5.91 17.26
CA MET A 150 6.33 -5.14 16.39
C MET A 150 6.85 -3.86 17.09
N LEU A 151 5.98 -3.12 17.78
CA LEU A 151 6.34 -1.91 18.49
C LEU A 151 7.34 -2.19 19.61
N VAL A 152 7.07 -3.20 20.45
CA VAL A 152 7.97 -3.60 21.54
C VAL A 152 9.31 -4.06 20.98
N SER A 153 9.33 -4.87 19.92
CA SER A 153 10.57 -5.33 19.28
C SER A 153 11.38 -4.18 18.70
N GLY A 154 10.72 -3.21 18.05
CA GLY A 154 11.34 -2.00 17.51
C GLY A 154 11.96 -1.14 18.61
N ILE A 155 11.23 -0.94 19.71
CA ILE A 155 11.72 -0.20 20.89
C ILE A 155 12.92 -0.92 21.52
N MET A 156 12.88 -2.24 21.68
CA MET A 156 14.00 -3.02 22.20
C MET A 156 15.26 -2.86 21.33
N LEU A 157 15.12 -2.88 20.00
CA LEU A 157 16.24 -2.62 19.09
C LEU A 157 16.77 -1.18 19.21
N ALA A 158 15.89 -0.19 19.39
CA ALA A 158 16.31 1.20 19.63
C ALA A 158 17.13 1.31 20.91
N PHE A 159 16.66 0.70 22.01
CA PHE A 159 17.40 0.65 23.26
C PHE A 159 18.73 -0.07 23.11
N ALA A 160 18.78 -1.19 22.38
CA ALA A 160 20.03 -1.90 22.11
C ALA A 160 21.03 -1.03 21.33
N ALA A 161 20.56 -0.25 20.35
CA ALA A 161 21.39 0.69 19.60
C ALA A 161 21.98 1.78 20.53
N VAL A 162 21.17 2.34 21.43
CA VAL A 162 21.61 3.36 22.39
C VAL A 162 22.57 2.78 23.43
N LEU A 163 22.31 1.58 23.95
CA LEU A 163 23.19 0.91 24.90
C LEU A 163 24.53 0.52 24.28
N GLY A 164 24.53 0.09 23.01
CA GLY A 164 25.76 -0.14 22.25
C GLY A 164 26.61 1.12 22.15
N TRP A 165 25.97 2.28 21.91
CA TRP A 165 26.65 3.57 21.89
C TRP A 165 27.18 4.02 23.24
N ALA A 166 26.42 3.81 24.30
CA ALA A 166 26.86 4.10 25.66
C ALA A 166 28.09 3.26 26.04
N GLY A 167 28.13 1.99 25.62
CA GLY A 167 29.26 1.08 25.83
C GLY A 167 30.55 1.50 25.12
N SER A 168 30.46 2.24 24.00
CA SER A 168 31.61 2.84 23.32
C SER A 168 32.03 4.20 23.90
N GLY A 169 31.54 4.56 25.09
CA GLY A 169 31.86 5.83 25.76
C GLY A 169 31.27 7.06 25.06
N TYR A 170 30.19 6.88 24.29
CA TYR A 170 29.60 7.91 23.44
C TYR A 170 30.53 8.50 22.37
N GLY A 171 31.64 7.80 22.07
CA GLY A 171 32.55 8.18 20.99
C GLY A 171 31.95 8.00 19.59
N ASP A 172 32.74 8.32 18.57
CA ASP A 172 32.36 8.12 17.17
C ASP A 172 32.10 6.63 16.90
N MET A 173 30.84 6.32 16.60
CA MET A 173 30.44 4.98 16.17
C MET A 173 30.55 4.83 14.67
N ASP A 174 30.81 3.61 14.24
CA ASP A 174 30.58 3.22 12.85
C ASP A 174 29.10 3.43 12.51
N THR A 175 28.84 4.44 11.68
CA THR A 175 27.50 4.82 11.23
C THR A 175 26.82 3.66 10.50
N ASP A 176 27.58 2.79 9.82
CA ASP A 176 27.05 1.63 9.12
C ASP A 176 26.43 0.62 10.09
N VAL A 177 27.13 0.34 11.20
CA VAL A 177 26.66 -0.57 12.26
C VAL A 177 25.42 -0.01 12.96
N LEU A 178 25.45 1.27 13.35
CA LEU A 178 24.31 1.91 14.02
C LEU A 178 23.06 1.87 13.14
N MET A 179 23.18 2.25 11.88
CA MET A 179 22.05 2.33 10.95
C MET A 179 21.44 0.96 10.66
N ARG A 180 22.23 -0.12 10.66
CA ARG A 180 21.73 -1.49 10.49
C ARG A 180 20.86 -1.97 11.64
N VAL A 181 20.97 -1.36 12.82
CA VAL A 181 20.07 -1.62 13.96
C VAL A 181 18.91 -0.60 13.98
N ALA A 182 19.21 0.67 13.72
CA ALA A 182 18.22 1.75 13.75
C ALA A 182 17.15 1.61 12.66
N ILE A 183 17.52 1.22 11.43
CA ILE A 183 16.56 1.10 10.32
C ILE A 183 15.49 0.02 10.60
N PRO A 184 15.84 -1.22 10.99
CA PRO A 184 14.84 -2.23 11.40
C PRO A 184 14.02 -1.80 12.61
N SER A 185 14.63 -1.11 13.59
CA SER A 185 13.91 -0.57 14.73
C SER A 185 12.80 0.38 14.31
N VAL A 186 13.13 1.39 13.50
CA VAL A 186 12.16 2.38 12.98
C VAL A 186 11.10 1.70 12.12
N LEU A 187 11.49 0.75 11.26
CA LEU A 187 10.58 -0.03 10.44
C LEU A 187 9.54 -0.78 11.30
N LEU A 188 10.00 -1.50 12.32
CA LEU A 188 9.12 -2.26 13.21
C LEU A 188 8.20 -1.36 14.02
N CYS A 189 8.69 -0.23 14.52
CA CYS A 189 7.87 0.76 15.20
C CYS A 189 6.77 1.33 14.28
N ALA A 190 7.15 1.73 13.06
CA ALA A 190 6.22 2.31 12.08
C ALA A 190 5.14 1.29 11.67
N LEU A 191 5.54 0.07 11.32
CA LEU A 191 4.60 -1.01 10.99
C LEU A 191 3.73 -1.39 12.19
N GLY A 192 4.27 -1.36 13.40
CA GLY A 192 3.53 -1.65 14.63
C GLY A 192 2.40 -0.64 14.88
N VAL A 193 2.72 0.65 14.82
CA VAL A 193 1.71 1.73 14.91
C VAL A 193 0.68 1.61 13.79
N GLN A 194 1.13 1.35 12.56
CA GLN A 194 0.23 1.21 11.43
C GLN A 194 -0.73 0.02 11.59
N ALA A 195 -0.25 -1.13 12.07
CA ALA A 195 -1.08 -2.31 12.32
C ALA A 195 -2.12 -2.06 13.41
N LEU A 196 -1.74 -1.38 14.50
CA LEU A 196 -2.64 -0.93 15.56
C LEU A 196 -3.76 -0.04 14.99
N VAL A 197 -3.38 1.05 14.33
CA VAL A 197 -4.34 2.03 13.78
C VAL A 197 -5.25 1.38 12.74
N THR A 198 -4.70 0.53 11.87
CA THR A 198 -5.49 -0.20 10.87
C THR A 198 -6.47 -1.16 11.55
N GLY A 199 -6.07 -1.86 12.61
CA GLY A 199 -6.96 -2.72 13.40
C GLY A 199 -8.17 -1.96 13.95
N PHE A 200 -7.95 -0.81 14.59
CA PHE A 200 -9.05 0.03 15.08
C PHE A 200 -9.92 0.58 13.95
N PHE A 201 -9.32 1.03 12.84
CA PHE A 201 -10.08 1.59 11.72
C PHE A 201 -10.94 0.53 11.02
N THR A 202 -10.41 -0.69 10.87
CA THR A 202 -11.17 -1.80 10.29
C THR A 202 -12.36 -2.19 11.15
N ALA A 203 -12.23 -2.22 12.48
CA ALA A 203 -13.38 -2.47 13.35
C ALA A 203 -14.46 -1.40 13.27
N LEU A 204 -14.09 -0.12 13.20
CA LEU A 204 -15.06 0.95 13.00
C LEU A 204 -15.91 0.76 11.72
N LEU A 205 -15.37 0.05 10.73
CA LEU A 205 -16.06 -0.24 9.47
C LEU A 205 -16.82 -1.58 9.47
N THR A 206 -16.58 -2.44 10.46
CA THR A 206 -17.22 -3.76 10.56
C THR A 206 -18.29 -3.84 11.64
N GLU A 207 -18.19 -3.01 12.69
CA GLU A 207 -19.21 -2.76 13.72
C GLU A 207 -20.28 -1.77 13.23
#